data_AF-A0A7V8Y9D6-F1
#
_entry.id   AF-A0A7V8Y9D6-F1
#
_cell.length_a   1.000
_cell.length_b   1.000
_cell.length_c   1.000
_cell.angle_alpha   90.00
_cell.angle_beta   90.00
_cell.angle_gamma   90.00
#
_symmetry.space_group_name_H-M   'P 1'
#
loop_
_entity.id
_entity.type
_entity.pdbx_description
1 polymer ?
#
loop_
_entity_poly.entity_id
_entity_poly.type
_entity_poly.pdbx_seq_one_letter_code
_entity_poly.pdbx_strand_id
1 'polypeptide(L)'
;MADVPRYRFGPLERRGVLAGLRATQLLILGVGGLLIVTAARTLSPAPALAAVVVIGLLVAFAAFVPIGGRAVDEWLPVLGEWALGSAVGRRRFVSRKCVEGLTALLDPQPEFPPSLKAITILAHAVPGSDARIGVIKDARAGTFTGVLAVRGKSFALLDGPEKARRLASWAGILAGLAREGGVVHRLQWVERTVPDSGNEIGTYLK
;
A
#
# COMPACT_ATOMS: atom_id res chain seq x y z
N MET A 1 6.55 40.13 -13.11
CA MET A 1 6.67 38.66 -13.27
C MET A 1 5.97 38.06 -12.06
N ALA A 2 4.79 37.46 -12.24
CA ALA A 2 4.03 36.92 -11.10
C ALA A 2 4.84 35.77 -10.46
N ASP A 3 4.94 35.77 -9.14
CA ASP A 3 5.71 34.76 -8.40
C ASP A 3 5.06 33.38 -8.58
N VAL A 4 5.84 32.40 -9.00
CA VAL A 4 5.34 31.05 -9.26
C VAL A 4 5.19 30.33 -7.92
N PRO A 5 3.99 29.83 -7.55
CA PRO A 5 3.79 29.19 -6.26
C PRO A 5 4.72 27.98 -6.11
N ARG A 6 5.45 27.94 -4.99
CA ARG A 6 6.33 26.82 -4.63
C ARG A 6 5.57 25.83 -3.76
N TYR A 7 5.61 24.56 -4.14
CA TYR A 7 4.97 23.48 -3.41
C TYR A 7 6.04 22.63 -2.71
N ARG A 8 5.84 22.35 -1.42
CA ARG A 8 6.69 21.45 -0.63
C ARG A 8 5.82 20.33 -0.08
N PHE A 9 6.17 19.10 -0.40
CA PHE A 9 5.51 17.94 0.21
C PHE A 9 5.86 17.86 1.69
N GLY A 10 4.86 17.62 2.53
CA GLY A 10 5.07 17.32 3.93
C GLY A 10 5.81 16.00 4.11
N PRO A 11 6.48 15.79 5.26
CA PRO A 11 7.04 14.49 5.59
C PRO A 11 5.95 13.42 5.62
N LEU A 12 6.32 12.19 5.28
CA LEU A 12 5.39 11.06 5.30
C LEU A 12 4.80 10.91 6.71
N GLU A 13 3.47 10.97 6.86
CA GLU A 13 2.83 10.74 8.15
C GLU A 13 3.06 9.29 8.58
N ARG A 14 3.93 9.11 9.58
CA ARG A 14 4.08 7.84 10.30
C ARG A 14 3.23 7.94 11.56
N ARG A 15 2.00 7.43 11.50
CA ARG A 15 1.12 7.37 12.68
C ARG A 15 1.72 6.45 13.74
N GLY A 16 2.24 7.04 14.81
CA GLY A 16 2.53 6.35 16.07
C GLY A 16 1.31 6.37 16.98
N VAL A 17 1.22 5.39 17.88
CA VAL A 17 0.14 5.30 18.88
C VAL A 17 0.42 6.24 20.07
N LEU A 18 1.69 6.37 20.46
CA LEU A 18 2.09 7.21 21.60
C LEU A 18 3.48 7.80 21.35
N ALA A 19 3.61 9.14 21.39
CA ALA A 19 4.87 9.86 21.15
C ALA A 19 5.61 9.48 19.83
N GLY A 20 4.88 9.03 18.80
CA GLY A 20 5.45 8.57 17.53
C GLY A 20 5.88 7.09 17.52
N LEU A 21 5.78 6.37 18.65
CA LEU A 21 6.05 4.94 18.75
C LEU A 21 4.84 4.10 18.34
N ARG A 22 5.10 2.98 17.65
CA ARG A 22 4.08 2.01 17.24
C ARG A 22 3.70 1.10 18.41
N ALA A 23 2.47 0.57 18.41
CA ALA A 23 2.02 -0.38 19.44
C ALA A 23 2.96 -1.58 19.59
N THR A 24 3.48 -2.11 18.48
CA THR A 24 4.41 -3.24 18.50
C THR A 24 5.77 -2.88 19.10
N GLN A 25 6.27 -1.66 18.85
CA GLN A 25 7.49 -1.15 19.51
C GLN A 25 7.29 -1.02 21.02
N LEU A 26 6.13 -0.53 21.46
CA LEU A 26 5.79 -0.47 22.89
C LEU A 26 5.74 -1.86 23.52
N LEU A 27 5.20 -2.86 22.82
CA LEU A 27 5.18 -4.24 23.29
C LEU A 27 6.60 -4.81 23.40
N ILE A 28 7.46 -4.57 22.41
CA ILE A 28 8.86 -5.02 22.43
C ILE A 28 9.62 -4.39 23.60
N LEU A 29 9.46 -3.07 23.82
CA LEU A 29 10.08 -2.36 24.94
C LEU A 29 9.54 -2.86 26.29
N GLY A 30 8.23 -3.11 26.39
CA GLY A 30 7.60 -3.61 27.61
C GLY A 30 8.07 -5.03 27.98
N VAL A 31 8.07 -5.95 27.02
CA VAL A 31 8.57 -7.33 27.21
C VAL A 31 10.08 -7.32 27.50
N GLY A 32 10.85 -6.51 26.77
CA GLY A 32 12.28 -6.33 26.99
C GLY A 32 12.59 -5.80 28.39
N GLY A 33 11.88 -4.77 28.83
CA GLY A 33 12.00 -4.22 30.18
C GLY A 33 11.65 -5.23 31.26
N LEU A 34 10.58 -6.02 31.07
CA LEU A 34 10.22 -7.08 32.00
C LEU A 34 11.34 -8.13 32.13
N LEU A 35 11.90 -8.59 31.01
CA LEU A 35 13.01 -9.54 30.99
C LEU A 35 14.25 -8.99 31.70
N ILE A 36 14.57 -7.71 31.49
CA ILE A 36 15.67 -7.01 32.17
C ILE A 36 15.45 -7.01 33.68
N VAL A 37 14.23 -6.66 34.14
CA VAL A 37 13.91 -6.65 35.57
C VAL A 37 13.98 -8.07 36.15
N THR A 38 13.42 -9.07 35.48
CA THR A 38 13.47 -10.46 35.94
C THR A 38 14.90 -10.96 36.03
N ALA A 39 15.74 -10.67 35.03
CA ALA A 39 17.16 -11.01 35.03
C ALA A 39 17.88 -10.34 36.22
N ALA A 40 17.66 -9.04 36.43
CA ALA A 40 18.25 -8.29 37.54
C ALA A 40 17.82 -8.79 38.93
N ARG A 41 16.63 -9.40 39.03
CA ARG A 41 16.08 -9.93 40.30
C ARG A 41 16.47 -11.36 40.60
N THR A 42 16.81 -12.16 39.59
CA THR A 42 17.03 -13.61 39.74
C THR A 42 18.49 -14.02 39.62
N LEU A 43 19.30 -13.25 38.91
CA LEU A 43 20.72 -13.53 38.68
C LEU A 43 21.61 -12.79 39.69
N SER A 44 22.80 -13.35 39.95
CA SER A 44 23.85 -12.62 40.66
C SER A 44 24.33 -11.38 39.88
N PRO A 45 24.98 -10.38 40.52
CA PRO A 45 25.21 -9.07 39.93
C PRO A 45 25.93 -9.06 38.57
N ALA A 46 26.95 -9.90 38.39
CA ALA A 46 27.72 -9.95 37.15
C ALA A 46 26.91 -10.50 35.95
N PRO A 47 26.28 -11.69 36.01
CA PRO A 47 25.43 -12.19 34.92
C PRO A 47 24.15 -11.37 34.73
N ALA A 48 23.62 -10.74 35.79
CA ALA A 48 22.52 -9.79 35.67
C ALA A 48 22.88 -8.62 34.76
N LEU A 49 24.04 -7.98 34.98
CA LEU A 49 24.50 -6.85 34.16
C LEU A 49 24.70 -7.27 32.69
N ALA A 50 25.31 -8.43 32.46
CA ALA A 50 25.47 -8.97 31.11
C ALA A 50 24.12 -9.19 30.41
N ALA A 51 23.15 -9.78 31.12
CA ALA A 51 21.80 -9.99 30.59
C ALA A 51 21.11 -8.66 30.26
N VAL A 52 21.21 -7.64 31.12
CA VAL A 52 20.64 -6.31 30.86
C VAL A 52 21.21 -5.71 29.57
N VAL A 53 22.53 -5.75 29.39
CA VAL A 53 23.19 -5.21 28.20
C VAL A 53 22.75 -5.96 26.95
N VAL A 54 22.79 -7.30 26.97
CA VAL A 54 22.43 -8.12 25.81
C VAL A 54 20.96 -7.95 25.44
N ILE A 55 20.05 -8.04 26.42
CA ILE A 55 18.61 -7.87 26.19
C ILE A 55 18.31 -6.45 25.71
N GLY A 56 18.92 -5.43 26.33
CA GLY A 56 18.76 -4.03 25.93
C GLY A 56 19.19 -3.78 24.48
N LEU A 57 20.34 -4.33 24.05
CA LEU A 57 20.82 -4.24 22.68
C LEU A 57 19.87 -4.93 21.69
N LEU A 58 19.37 -6.13 22.01
CA LEU A 58 18.43 -6.86 21.16
C LEU A 58 17.09 -6.13 21.02
N VAL A 59 16.58 -5.58 22.11
CA VAL A 59 15.34 -4.80 22.15
C VAL A 59 15.49 -3.51 21.33
N ALA A 60 16.60 -2.78 21.51
CA ALA A 60 16.88 -1.58 20.74
C ALA A 60 17.03 -1.88 19.24
N PHE A 61 17.74 -2.97 18.90
CA PHE A 61 17.88 -3.43 17.52
C PHE A 61 16.53 -3.77 16.90
N ALA A 62 15.72 -4.59 17.57
CA ALA A 62 14.42 -5.03 17.06
C ALA A 62 13.42 -3.87 16.89
N ALA A 63 13.43 -2.89 17.81
CA ALA A 63 12.48 -1.79 17.81
C ALA A 63 12.87 -0.63 16.86
N PHE A 64 14.17 -0.35 16.69
CA PHE A 64 14.63 0.88 16.04
C PHE A 64 15.47 0.68 14.78
N VAL A 65 16.02 -0.51 14.53
CA VAL A 65 16.88 -0.73 13.35
C VAL A 65 16.03 -1.27 12.18
N PRO A 66 15.81 -0.47 11.12
CA PRO A 66 15.06 -0.94 9.96
C PRO A 66 15.90 -1.88 9.11
N ILE A 67 15.34 -3.03 8.75
CA ILE A 67 15.91 -3.98 7.79
C ILE A 67 15.05 -3.91 6.52
N GLY A 68 15.62 -3.43 5.41
CA GLY A 68 14.88 -3.25 4.15
C GLY A 68 13.79 -2.17 4.21
N GLY A 69 13.97 -1.15 5.06
CA GLY A 69 13.03 -0.03 5.21
C GLY A 69 11.86 -0.30 6.17
N ARG A 70 11.79 -1.50 6.77
CA ARG A 70 10.82 -1.91 7.79
C ARG A 70 11.53 -2.40 9.04
N ALA A 71 11.01 -2.09 10.22
CA ALA A 71 11.56 -2.63 11.46
C ALA A 71 11.20 -4.12 11.62
N VAL A 72 11.91 -4.84 12.50
CA VAL A 72 11.76 -6.30 12.66
C VAL A 72 10.33 -6.69 13.05
N ASP A 73 9.67 -5.85 13.82
CA ASP A 73 8.27 -6.00 14.23
C ASP A 73 7.29 -5.95 13.05
N GLU A 74 7.58 -5.14 12.02
CA GLU A 74 6.77 -5.07 10.81
C GLU A 74 6.94 -6.28 9.90
N TRP A 75 8.03 -7.04 10.07
CA TRP A 75 8.26 -8.28 9.32
C TRP A 75 7.49 -9.47 9.88
N LEU A 76 7.17 -9.49 11.18
CA LEU A 76 6.45 -10.59 11.83
C LEU A 76 5.15 -11.00 11.10
N PRO A 77 4.20 -10.09 10.80
CA PRO A 77 2.96 -10.49 10.12
C PRO A 77 3.24 -10.98 8.69
N VAL A 78 4.19 -10.37 7.99
CA VAL A 78 4.56 -10.76 6.62
C VAL A 78 5.16 -12.17 6.61
N LEU A 79 6.12 -12.44 7.49
CA LEU A 79 6.76 -13.75 7.62
C LEU A 79 5.79 -14.80 8.14
N GLY A 80 4.90 -14.43 9.07
CA GLY A 80 3.86 -15.30 9.59
C GLY A 80 2.87 -15.74 8.51
N GLU A 81 2.29 -14.79 7.77
CA GLU A 81 1.40 -15.10 6.65
C GLU A 81 2.12 -15.88 5.54
N TRP A 82 3.38 -15.53 5.27
CA TRP A 82 4.19 -16.28 4.33
C TRP A 82 4.40 -17.72 4.79
N ALA A 83 4.78 -17.96 6.05
CA ALA A 83 5.01 -19.30 6.60
C ALA A 83 3.72 -20.14 6.65
N LEU A 84 2.59 -19.53 7.02
CA LEU A 84 1.28 -20.16 7.00
C LEU A 84 0.83 -20.50 5.57
N GLY A 85 0.91 -19.53 4.65
CA GLY A 85 0.59 -19.76 3.24
C GLY A 85 1.51 -20.80 2.60
N SER A 86 2.74 -20.86 3.10
CA SER A 86 3.76 -21.83 2.73
C SER A 86 3.44 -23.25 3.15
N ALA A 87 2.98 -23.44 4.40
CA ALA A 87 2.58 -24.73 4.94
C ALA A 87 1.28 -25.26 4.31
N VAL A 88 0.34 -24.36 3.97
CA VAL A 88 -0.98 -24.72 3.41
C VAL A 88 -0.95 -24.81 1.87
N GLY A 89 0.22 -24.75 1.23
CA GLY A 89 0.36 -24.89 -0.22
C GLY A 89 -0.27 -23.76 -1.04
N ARG A 90 -0.59 -22.62 -0.43
CA ARG A 90 -1.25 -21.47 -1.07
C ARG A 90 -0.30 -20.57 -1.88
N ARG A 91 0.93 -21.03 -2.13
CA ARG A 91 1.97 -20.23 -2.80
C ARG A 91 1.81 -20.15 -4.31
N ARG A 92 1.02 -21.04 -4.91
CA ARG A 92 0.87 -21.10 -6.36
C ARG A 92 -0.60 -21.11 -6.72
N PHE A 93 -0.95 -20.21 -7.61
CA PHE A 93 -2.21 -20.23 -8.32
C PHE A 93 -1.89 -20.38 -9.81
N VAL A 94 -2.57 -21.33 -10.46
CA VAL A 94 -2.52 -21.51 -11.90
C VAL A 94 -3.97 -21.51 -12.35
N SER A 95 -4.33 -20.55 -13.19
CA SER A 95 -5.67 -20.52 -13.77
C SER A 95 -5.85 -21.71 -14.71
N ARG A 96 -7.01 -22.36 -14.62
CA ARG A 96 -7.38 -23.48 -15.51
C ARG A 96 -7.97 -23.00 -16.83
N LYS A 97 -8.24 -21.70 -16.98
CA LYS A 97 -8.81 -21.09 -18.20
C LYS A 97 -7.99 -21.37 -19.46
N CYS A 98 -6.67 -21.56 -19.34
CA CYS A 98 -5.83 -21.94 -20.47
C CYS A 98 -6.22 -23.30 -21.11
N VAL A 99 -6.87 -24.19 -20.35
CA VAL A 99 -7.32 -25.52 -20.82
C VAL A 99 -8.68 -25.46 -21.53
N GLU A 100 -9.47 -24.40 -21.32
CA GLU A 100 -10.81 -24.24 -21.90
C GLU A 100 -10.79 -23.74 -23.36
N GLY A 101 -9.64 -23.26 -23.85
CA GLY A 101 -9.48 -22.70 -25.19
C GLY A 101 -10.01 -21.27 -25.32
N LEU A 102 -9.87 -20.67 -26.51
CA LEU A 102 -10.38 -19.33 -26.79
C LEU A 102 -11.89 -19.40 -27.04
N THR A 103 -12.69 -18.97 -26.06
CA THR A 103 -14.13 -18.79 -26.24
C THR A 103 -14.43 -17.38 -26.72
N ALA A 104 -15.40 -17.22 -27.63
CA ALA A 104 -15.87 -15.90 -28.06
C ALA A 104 -16.60 -15.14 -26.93
N LEU A 105 -17.08 -15.88 -25.92
CA LEU A 105 -17.66 -15.33 -24.70
C LEU A 105 -16.57 -15.15 -23.66
N LEU A 106 -16.40 -13.92 -23.18
CA LEU A 106 -15.62 -13.61 -22.00
C LEU A 106 -16.46 -13.93 -20.76
N ASP A 107 -15.86 -14.61 -19.80
CA ASP A 107 -16.52 -14.79 -18.51
C ASP A 107 -16.81 -13.43 -17.86
N PRO A 108 -17.94 -13.30 -17.14
CA PRO A 108 -18.24 -12.06 -16.43
C PRO A 108 -17.21 -11.70 -15.37
N GLN A 109 -16.44 -12.68 -14.86
CA GLN A 109 -15.38 -12.50 -13.87
C GLN A 109 -14.16 -13.36 -14.23
N PRO A 110 -12.94 -12.88 -13.99
CA PRO A 110 -11.73 -13.70 -14.14
C PRO A 110 -11.64 -14.76 -13.02
N GLU A 111 -10.87 -15.80 -13.26
CA GLU A 111 -10.56 -16.79 -12.23
C GLU A 111 -9.58 -16.18 -11.22
N PHE A 112 -10.04 -15.90 -10.01
CA PHE A 112 -9.23 -15.28 -8.97
C PHE A 112 -8.44 -16.32 -8.17
N PRO A 113 -7.20 -15.98 -7.74
CA PRO A 113 -6.50 -16.77 -6.75
C PRO A 113 -7.25 -16.79 -5.40
N PRO A 114 -6.99 -17.78 -4.53
CA PRO A 114 -7.58 -17.83 -3.19
C PRO A 114 -7.27 -16.61 -2.29
N SER A 115 -6.31 -15.76 -2.63
CA SER A 115 -6.10 -14.49 -1.92
C SER A 115 -7.11 -13.41 -2.30
N LEU A 116 -7.70 -13.49 -3.51
CA LEU A 116 -8.59 -12.49 -4.09
C LEU A 116 -10.03 -12.98 -4.29
N LYS A 117 -10.40 -14.14 -3.73
CA LYS A 117 -11.77 -14.72 -3.85
C LYS A 117 -12.91 -13.85 -3.29
N ALA A 118 -12.60 -12.86 -2.45
CA ALA A 118 -13.58 -11.89 -1.96
C ALA A 118 -13.76 -10.68 -2.90
N ILE A 119 -13.02 -10.64 -4.02
CA ILE A 119 -13.01 -9.54 -4.97
C ILE A 119 -14.00 -9.82 -6.10
N THR A 120 -14.71 -8.78 -6.51
CA THR A 120 -15.57 -8.79 -7.70
C THR A 120 -15.29 -7.55 -8.52
N ILE A 121 -15.10 -7.71 -9.83
CA ILE A 121 -14.90 -6.59 -10.76
C ILE A 121 -16.24 -6.23 -11.39
N LEU A 122 -16.69 -5.01 -11.19
CA LEU A 122 -17.95 -4.49 -11.70
C LEU A 122 -17.66 -3.39 -12.72
N ALA A 123 -18.60 -3.14 -13.63
CA ALA A 123 -18.56 -2.00 -14.53
C ALA A 123 -19.82 -1.17 -14.32
N HIS A 124 -19.66 0.08 -13.86
CA HIS A 124 -20.79 0.96 -13.59
C HIS A 124 -20.82 2.12 -14.59
N ALA A 125 -22.01 2.50 -15.07
CA ALA A 125 -22.18 3.68 -15.91
C ALA A 125 -22.04 4.94 -15.05
N VAL A 126 -21.37 5.96 -15.58
CA VAL A 126 -21.27 7.26 -14.89
C VAL A 126 -22.58 8.02 -15.10
N PRO A 127 -23.30 8.43 -14.04
CA PRO A 127 -24.53 9.18 -14.21
C PRO A 127 -24.33 10.43 -15.08
N GLY A 128 -25.16 10.61 -16.10
CA GLY A 128 -25.08 11.74 -17.03
C GLY A 128 -23.96 11.64 -18.08
N SER A 129 -23.36 10.46 -18.27
CA SER A 129 -22.35 10.22 -19.29
C SER A 129 -22.46 8.81 -19.86
N ASP A 130 -22.04 8.62 -21.12
CA ASP A 130 -21.88 7.30 -21.73
C ASP A 130 -20.63 6.56 -21.22
N ALA A 131 -19.82 7.21 -20.39
CA ALA A 131 -18.62 6.62 -19.81
C ALA A 131 -18.97 5.53 -18.78
N ARG A 132 -18.12 4.51 -18.71
CA ARG A 132 -18.16 3.48 -17.65
C ARG A 132 -16.91 3.52 -16.82
N ILE A 133 -17.07 3.26 -15.52
CA ILE A 133 -15.97 3.09 -14.58
C ILE A 133 -15.86 1.62 -14.17
N GLY A 134 -14.62 1.13 -14.05
CA GLY A 134 -14.34 -0.14 -13.41
C GLY A 134 -14.47 0.03 -11.89
N VAL A 135 -15.10 -0.91 -11.21
CA VAL A 135 -15.28 -0.88 -9.77
C VAL A 135 -14.84 -2.22 -9.19
N ILE A 136 -13.90 -2.19 -8.27
CA ILE A 136 -13.47 -3.37 -7.53
C ILE A 136 -14.24 -3.39 -6.21
N LYS A 137 -15.11 -4.38 -6.02
CA LYS A 137 -15.78 -4.63 -4.75
C LYS A 137 -14.95 -5.61 -3.94
N ASP A 138 -14.53 -5.21 -2.75
CA ASP A 138 -13.90 -6.08 -1.76
C ASP A 138 -14.89 -6.39 -0.64
N ALA A 139 -15.43 -7.62 -0.66
CA ALA A 139 -16.39 -8.07 0.34
C ALA A 139 -15.75 -8.29 1.72
N ARG A 140 -14.44 -8.52 1.80
CA ARG A 140 -13.73 -8.72 3.07
C ARG A 140 -13.46 -7.38 3.75
N ALA A 141 -13.04 -6.37 2.99
CA ALA A 141 -12.82 -5.03 3.52
C ALA A 141 -14.10 -4.19 3.61
N GLY A 142 -15.18 -4.61 2.93
CA GLY A 142 -16.42 -3.84 2.84
C GLY A 142 -16.27 -2.56 2.02
N THR A 143 -15.34 -2.55 1.05
CA THR A 143 -14.99 -1.35 0.28
C THR A 143 -15.30 -1.51 -1.20
N PHE A 144 -15.55 -0.38 -1.86
CA PHE A 144 -15.64 -0.27 -3.31
C PHE A 144 -14.52 0.66 -3.78
N THR A 145 -13.73 0.22 -4.75
CA THR A 145 -12.66 1.00 -5.36
C THR A 145 -13.01 1.29 -6.81
N GLY A 146 -13.31 2.55 -7.12
CA GLY A 146 -13.44 3.01 -8.50
C GLY A 146 -12.06 3.12 -9.16
N VAL A 147 -11.91 2.55 -10.35
CA VAL A 147 -10.70 2.64 -11.17
C VAL A 147 -11.03 3.42 -12.44
N LEU A 148 -10.31 4.52 -12.64
CA LEU A 148 -10.43 5.38 -13.81
C LEU A 148 -9.11 5.36 -14.58
N ALA A 149 -9.17 5.03 -15.87
CA ALA A 149 -8.05 5.20 -16.77
C ALA A 149 -7.96 6.69 -17.15
N VAL A 150 -6.84 7.33 -16.83
CA VAL A 150 -6.59 8.74 -17.14
C VAL A 150 -5.42 8.83 -18.10
N ARG A 151 -5.57 9.60 -19.19
CA ARG A 151 -4.49 9.94 -20.11
C ARG A 151 -4.17 11.43 -19.98
N GLY A 152 -2.94 11.73 -19.57
CA GLY A 152 -2.45 13.10 -19.45
C GLY A 152 -1.88 13.66 -20.75
N LYS A 153 -1.84 14.98 -20.87
CA LYS A 153 -1.02 15.71 -21.86
C LYS A 153 0.26 16.22 -21.18
N SER A 154 1.33 16.47 -21.93
CA SER A 154 2.67 16.83 -21.43
C SER A 154 2.69 17.99 -20.43
N PHE A 155 2.56 17.68 -19.14
CA PHE A 155 2.58 18.66 -18.05
C PHE A 155 3.95 19.33 -17.92
N ALA A 156 5.03 18.59 -18.18
CA ALA A 156 6.40 19.08 -18.07
C ALA A 156 6.69 20.28 -18.99
N LEU A 157 6.07 20.32 -20.16
CA LEU A 157 6.28 21.35 -21.18
C LEU A 157 5.40 22.60 -21.00
N LEU A 158 4.51 22.61 -20.01
CA LEU A 158 3.64 23.76 -19.75
C LEU A 158 4.43 24.91 -19.11
N ASP A 159 3.98 26.14 -19.36
CA ASP A 159 4.52 27.33 -18.69
C ASP A 159 4.17 27.35 -17.19
N GLY A 160 4.85 28.21 -16.42
CA GLY A 160 4.64 28.30 -14.97
C GLY A 160 3.19 28.58 -14.57
N PRO A 161 2.52 29.59 -15.17
CA PRO A 161 1.12 29.89 -14.87
C PRO A 161 0.14 28.74 -15.18
N GLU A 162 0.30 28.04 -16.30
CA GLU A 162 -0.56 26.89 -16.64
C GLU A 162 -0.31 25.70 -15.73
N LYS A 163 0.94 25.44 -15.33
CA LYS A 163 1.26 24.45 -14.29
C LYS A 163 0.55 24.77 -12.98
N ALA A 164 0.59 26.02 -12.55
CA ALA A 164 -0.08 26.47 -11.33
C ALA A 164 -1.61 26.30 -11.41
N ARG A 165 -2.24 26.65 -12.55
CA ARG A 165 -3.68 26.44 -12.75
C ARG A 165 -4.08 24.96 -12.64
N ARG A 166 -3.33 24.05 -13.26
CA ARG A 166 -3.62 22.61 -13.20
C ARG A 166 -3.42 22.04 -11.80
N LEU A 167 -2.36 22.45 -11.10
CA LEU A 167 -2.14 22.07 -9.71
C LEU A 167 -3.24 22.59 -8.79
N ALA A 168 -3.73 23.82 -9.00
CA ALA A 168 -4.84 24.37 -8.24
C ALA A 168 -6.15 23.59 -8.47
N SER A 169 -6.43 23.20 -9.72
CA SER A 169 -7.59 22.35 -10.04
C SER A 169 -7.50 20.98 -9.36
N TRP A 170 -6.32 20.36 -9.38
CA TRP A 170 -6.07 19.10 -8.68
C TRP A 170 -6.21 19.26 -7.16
N ALA A 171 -5.69 20.34 -6.57
CA ALA A 171 -5.85 20.64 -5.16
C ALA A 171 -7.33 20.82 -4.77
N GLY A 172 -8.14 21.42 -5.64
CA GLY A 172 -9.59 21.51 -5.47
C GLY A 172 -10.28 20.14 -5.42
N ILE A 173 -9.87 19.21 -6.28
CA ILE A 173 -10.37 17.82 -6.25
C ILE A 173 -9.99 17.15 -4.92
N LEU A 174 -8.72 17.26 -4.51
CA LEU A 174 -8.25 16.69 -3.24
C LEU A 174 -9.01 17.28 -2.04
N ALA A 175 -9.21 18.60 -2.00
CA ALA A 175 -9.96 19.26 -0.95
C ALA A 175 -11.43 18.81 -0.92
N GLY A 176 -12.05 18.61 -2.09
CA GLY A 176 -13.41 18.10 -2.19
C GLY A 176 -13.57 16.67 -1.68
N LEU A 177 -12.52 15.85 -1.81
CA LEU A 177 -12.49 14.47 -1.30
C LEU A 177 -12.08 14.39 0.18
N ALA A 178 -11.27 15.33 0.67
CA ALA A 178 -10.76 15.39 2.04
C ALA A 178 -11.80 15.95 3.02
N ARG A 179 -13.01 15.37 3.02
CA ARG A 179 -14.11 15.74 3.91
C ARG A 179 -14.23 14.72 5.05
N GLU A 180 -14.34 15.21 6.27
CA GLU A 180 -14.66 14.36 7.42
C GLU A 180 -16.03 13.69 7.22
N GLY A 181 -16.11 12.38 7.48
CA GLY A 181 -17.30 11.59 7.19
C GLY A 181 -17.58 11.33 5.71
N GLY A 182 -16.66 11.69 4.81
CA GLY A 182 -16.78 11.42 3.38
C GLY A 182 -16.75 9.91 3.06
N VAL A 183 -17.43 9.52 1.99
CA VAL A 183 -17.44 8.13 1.49
C VAL A 183 -16.09 7.68 0.90
N VAL A 184 -15.26 8.65 0.48
CA VAL A 184 -13.94 8.39 -0.08
C VAL A 184 -12.90 8.44 1.04
N HIS A 185 -12.36 7.28 1.39
CA HIS A 185 -11.34 7.15 2.43
C HIS A 185 -9.90 7.11 1.86
N ARG A 186 -9.75 6.90 0.55
CA ARG A 186 -8.43 6.80 -0.11
C ARG A 186 -8.52 7.20 -1.58
N LEU A 187 -7.53 7.96 -2.04
CA LEU A 187 -7.25 8.24 -3.44
C LEU A 187 -5.82 7.80 -3.76
N GLN A 188 -5.62 7.11 -4.88
CA GLN A 188 -4.31 6.61 -5.28
C GLN A 188 -4.10 6.77 -6.78
N TRP A 189 -2.87 7.12 -7.16
CA TRP A 189 -2.38 7.04 -8.54
C TRP A 189 -1.57 5.77 -8.73
N VAL A 190 -1.78 5.11 -9.86
CA VAL A 190 -0.95 3.99 -10.32
C VAL A 190 -0.49 4.34 -11.73
N GLU A 191 0.81 4.58 -11.87
CA GLU A 191 1.44 4.75 -13.17
C GLU A 191 2.24 3.49 -13.48
N ARG A 192 2.08 2.97 -14.70
CA ARG A 192 2.83 1.82 -15.18
C ARG A 192 3.65 2.24 -16.39
N THR A 193 4.96 2.29 -16.21
CA THR A 193 5.90 2.41 -17.33
C THR A 193 6.21 1.00 -17.82
N VAL A 194 5.75 0.65 -19.01
CA VAL A 194 6.18 -0.57 -19.72
C VAL A 194 7.25 -0.18 -20.73
N PRO A 195 8.31 -1.00 -20.89
CA PRO A 195 9.23 -0.81 -22.00
C PRO A 195 8.43 -0.93 -23.30
N ASP A 196 8.66 0.00 -24.22
CA ASP A 196 8.02 0.00 -25.53
C ASP A 196 8.47 -1.25 -26.30
N SER A 197 7.57 -2.23 -26.42
CA SER A 197 7.74 -3.31 -27.39
C SER A 197 7.42 -2.69 -28.74
N GLY A 198 8.44 -2.31 -29.52
CA GLY A 198 8.37 -1.47 -30.74
C GLY A 198 7.46 -1.90 -31.90
N ASN A 199 6.39 -2.64 -31.66
CA ASN A 199 5.33 -3.06 -32.58
C ASN A 199 3.98 -2.36 -32.33
N GLU A 200 3.81 -1.45 -31.37
CA GLU A 200 2.51 -0.80 -31.15
C GLU A 200 2.06 0.12 -32.30
N ILE A 201 2.99 0.74 -33.04
CA ILE A 201 2.65 1.58 -34.21
C ILE A 201 1.93 0.74 -35.30
N GLY A 202 2.24 -0.55 -35.42
CA GLY A 202 1.56 -1.45 -36.35
C GLY A 202 0.13 -1.84 -35.93
N THR A 203 -0.16 -1.78 -34.62
CA THR A 203 -1.48 -2.10 -34.07
C THR A 203 -2.40 -0.87 -34.00
N TYR A 204 -1.84 0.34 -33.95
CA TYR A 204 -2.58 1.60 -33.98
C TYR A 204 -2.99 2.06 -35.40
N LEU A 205 -2.38 1.47 -36.44
CA LEU A 205 -2.66 1.76 -37.87
C LEU A 205 -3.54 0.69 -38.55
N LYS A 206 -4.19 -0.19 -37.78
CA LYS A 206 -5.27 -1.06 -38.22
C LYS A 206 -6.56 -0.68 -37.53
#